data_AF-A0A7W0NCT7-F1
#
_entry.id   AF-A0A7W0NCT7-F1
#
_cell.length_a   1.000
_cell.length_b   1.000
_cell.length_c   1.000
_cell.angle_alpha   90.00
_cell.angle_beta   90.00
_cell.angle_gamma   90.00
#
_symmetry.space_group_name_H-M   'P 1'
#
loop_
_entity.id
_entity.type
_entity.pdbx_description
1 polymer ?
#
loop_
_entity_poly.entity_id
_entity_poly.type
_entity_poly.pdbx_seq_one_letter_code
_entity_poly.pdbx_strand_id
1 'polypeptide(L)'
;MTDPTPCVRIAIDLDGVLTEHPRPLAAAASERFELQLPESAFVDSAGLNVPIAVREWVYSSAGPAANLAPSPGSQQFLAGVITLLGGENVHIVTARPRESAVMTRDWLSSNGYLPCDILFTDDKTSVARMHGCGYAVEDSERHARNYA
;
A
#
# COMPACT_ATOMS: atom_id res chain seq x y z
N MET A 1 22.05 32.94 -4.47
CA MET A 1 21.92 31.47 -4.52
C MET A 1 20.67 31.13 -3.74
N THR A 2 19.56 30.90 -4.42
CA THR A 2 18.38 30.32 -3.80
C THR A 2 18.71 28.87 -3.52
N ASP A 3 18.60 28.45 -2.26
CA ASP A 3 18.63 27.03 -1.91
C ASP A 3 17.66 26.29 -2.84
N PRO A 4 18.05 25.19 -3.49
CA PRO A 4 17.09 24.41 -4.26
C PRO A 4 15.97 24.02 -3.29
N THR A 5 14.73 24.34 -3.64
CA THR A 5 13.54 23.91 -2.89
C THR A 5 13.71 22.42 -2.62
N PRO A 6 13.68 21.97 -1.35
CA PRO A 6 13.92 20.57 -1.05
C PRO A 6 12.95 19.72 -1.87
N CYS A 7 13.50 18.79 -2.63
CA CYS A 7 12.74 17.91 -3.50
C CYS A 7 11.83 17.05 -2.62
N VAL A 8 10.53 17.37 -2.62
CA VAL A 8 9.53 16.66 -1.82
C VAL A 8 9.30 15.30 -2.45
N ARG A 9 9.58 14.24 -1.67
CA ARG A 9 9.30 12.85 -2.04
C ARG A 9 8.34 12.23 -1.06
N ILE A 10 7.39 11.47 -1.59
CA ILE A 10 6.27 10.93 -0.82
C ILE A 10 6.11 9.42 -1.02
N ALA A 11 5.93 8.71 0.09
CA ALA A 11 5.48 7.32 0.11
C ALA A 11 3.95 7.28 0.25
N ILE A 12 3.28 6.46 -0.56
CA ILE A 12 1.83 6.30 -0.52
C ILE A 12 1.53 4.84 -0.26
N ASP A 13 0.78 4.53 0.80
CA ASP A 13 0.34 3.17 1.01
C ASP A 13 -0.67 2.73 -0.06
N LEU A 14 -0.79 1.42 -0.26
CA LEU A 14 -1.74 0.84 -1.18
C LEU A 14 -3.06 0.49 -0.49
N ASP A 15 -3.01 -0.41 0.50
CA ASP A 15 -4.23 -0.95 1.11
C ASP A 15 -4.84 0.04 2.08
N GLY A 16 -6.15 0.29 2.00
CA GLY A 16 -6.82 1.30 2.84
C GLY A 16 -6.56 2.77 2.48
N VAL A 17 -5.61 3.04 1.58
CA VAL A 17 -5.34 4.38 1.01
C VAL A 17 -5.79 4.45 -0.45
N LEU A 18 -5.21 3.63 -1.33
CA LEU A 18 -5.61 3.55 -2.74
C LEU A 18 -6.70 2.49 -2.96
N THR A 19 -6.69 1.41 -2.19
CA THR A 19 -7.81 0.46 -2.12
C THR A 19 -8.78 0.86 -1.01
N GLU A 20 -9.99 0.32 -1.03
CA GLU A 20 -10.89 0.38 0.12
C GLU A 20 -10.24 -0.20 1.39
N HIS A 21 -10.84 0.09 2.56
CA HIS A 21 -10.34 -0.46 3.82
C HIS A 21 -10.23 -1.99 3.75
N PRO A 22 -9.11 -2.61 4.18
CA PRO A 22 -8.81 -4.03 3.93
C PRO A 22 -9.61 -5.02 4.81
N ARG A 23 -10.74 -4.58 5.36
CA ARG A 23 -11.68 -5.40 6.15
C ARG A 23 -12.20 -6.61 5.37
N PRO A 24 -12.51 -6.53 4.06
CA PRO A 24 -12.90 -7.70 3.27
C PRO A 24 -11.82 -8.80 3.26
N LEU A 25 -10.54 -8.44 3.36
CA LEU A 25 -9.44 -9.42 3.41
C LEU A 25 -9.47 -10.20 4.73
N ALA A 26 -9.68 -9.50 5.86
CA ALA A 26 -9.80 -10.13 7.17
C ALA A 26 -11.00 -11.09 7.23
N ALA A 27 -12.14 -10.68 6.67
CA ALA A 27 -13.33 -11.53 6.60
C ALA A 27 -13.08 -12.79 5.75
N ALA A 28 -12.55 -12.64 4.54
CA ALA A 28 -12.28 -13.75 3.63
C ALA A 28 -11.23 -14.73 4.18
N ALA A 29 -10.19 -14.22 4.84
CA ALA A 29 -9.18 -15.04 5.50
C ALA A 29 -9.75 -15.78 6.73
N SER A 30 -10.56 -15.11 7.55
CA SER A 30 -11.22 -15.73 8.70
C SER A 30 -12.14 -16.88 8.27
N GLU A 31 -12.93 -16.67 7.21
CA GLU A 31 -13.80 -17.70 6.63
C GLU A 31 -12.99 -18.89 6.08
N ARG A 32 -11.96 -18.63 5.28
CA ARG A 32 -11.19 -19.69 4.62
C ARG A 32 -10.37 -20.55 5.57
N PHE A 33 -9.74 -19.91 6.57
CA PHE A 33 -8.79 -20.58 7.46
C PHE A 33 -9.38 -20.90 8.83
N GLU A 34 -10.69 -20.67 9.02
CA GLU A 34 -11.39 -20.88 10.31
C GLU A 34 -10.72 -20.11 11.46
N LEU A 35 -10.30 -18.87 11.19
CA LEU A 35 -9.63 -17.98 12.14
C LEU A 35 -10.59 -16.89 12.66
N GLN A 36 -10.17 -16.20 13.72
CA GLN A 36 -10.81 -14.98 14.21
C GLN A 36 -9.82 -13.82 14.05
N LEU A 37 -9.71 -13.28 12.83
CA LEU A 37 -8.86 -12.12 12.58
C LEU A 37 -9.63 -10.82 12.87
N PRO A 38 -9.01 -9.81 13.52
CA PRO A 38 -9.61 -8.51 13.64
C PRO A 38 -9.78 -7.85 12.27
N GLU A 39 -10.75 -6.95 12.11
CA GLU A 39 -10.98 -6.23 10.85
C GLU A 39 -9.77 -5.43 10.37
N SER A 40 -8.91 -5.02 11.30
CA SER A 40 -7.65 -4.31 11.06
C SER A 40 -6.47 -5.23 10.72
N ALA A 41 -6.66 -6.56 10.64
CA ALA A 41 -5.60 -7.53 10.42
C ALA A 41 -4.72 -7.22 9.20
N PHE A 42 -5.28 -6.60 8.16
CA PHE A 42 -4.54 -6.28 6.93
C PHE A 42 -4.22 -4.79 6.77
N VAL A 43 -4.61 -3.94 7.75
CA VAL A 43 -4.07 -2.57 7.91
C VAL A 43 -2.62 -2.65 8.43
N ASP A 44 -2.36 -3.62 9.30
CA ASP A 44 -1.03 -3.88 9.86
C ASP A 44 -0.77 -5.39 10.05
N SER A 45 -0.68 -6.10 8.93
CA SER A 45 -0.51 -7.56 8.94
C SER A 45 0.76 -8.04 9.62
N ALA A 46 1.85 -7.27 9.52
CA ALA A 46 3.09 -7.54 10.22
C ALA A 46 2.97 -7.32 11.75
N GLY A 47 2.31 -6.23 12.18
CA GLY A 47 2.11 -5.94 13.60
C GLY A 47 1.12 -6.86 14.31
N LEU A 48 0.17 -7.40 13.57
CA LEU A 48 -0.85 -8.30 14.09
C LEU A 48 -0.49 -9.78 13.93
N ASN A 49 0.74 -10.09 13.52
CA ASN A 49 1.26 -11.46 13.35
C ASN A 49 0.35 -12.35 12.50
N VAL A 50 -0.22 -11.81 11.41
CA VAL A 50 -1.04 -12.62 10.49
C VAL A 50 -0.14 -13.71 9.88
N PRO A 51 -0.52 -15.00 9.94
CA PRO A 51 0.34 -16.08 9.45
C PRO A 51 0.73 -15.90 7.98
N ILE A 52 1.97 -16.25 7.64
CA ILE A 52 2.52 -16.09 6.29
C ILE A 52 1.64 -16.78 5.24
N ALA A 53 1.22 -18.03 5.47
CA ALA A 53 0.36 -18.77 4.54
C ALA A 53 -1.00 -18.07 4.28
N VAL A 54 -1.52 -17.34 5.28
CA VAL A 54 -2.74 -16.53 5.11
C VAL A 54 -2.44 -15.32 4.23
N ARG A 55 -1.34 -14.60 4.48
CA ARG A 55 -0.90 -13.46 3.66
C ARG A 55 -0.65 -13.88 2.20
N GLU A 56 0.05 -14.99 1.99
CA GLU A 56 0.33 -15.54 0.66
C GLU A 56 -0.95 -15.85 -0.12
N TRP A 57 -1.95 -16.46 0.53
CA TRP A 57 -3.24 -16.69 -0.11
C TRP A 57 -3.98 -15.39 -0.40
N VAL A 58 -4.08 -14.48 0.58
CA VAL A 58 -4.80 -13.20 0.45
C VAL A 58 -4.30 -12.39 -0.73
N TYR A 59 -2.97 -12.35 -0.91
CA TYR A 59 -2.31 -11.58 -1.96
C TYR A 59 -1.90 -12.41 -3.18
N SER A 60 -2.37 -13.65 -3.30
CA SER A 60 -2.21 -14.45 -4.51
C SER A 60 -3.02 -13.86 -5.67
N SER A 61 -2.74 -14.28 -6.90
CA SER A 61 -3.46 -13.84 -8.10
C SER A 61 -4.96 -14.15 -8.07
N ALA A 62 -5.37 -15.19 -7.35
CA ALA A 62 -6.77 -15.57 -7.13
C ALA A 62 -7.28 -15.18 -5.73
N GLY A 63 -6.47 -14.43 -4.97
CA GLY A 63 -6.79 -14.00 -3.62
C GLY A 63 -7.78 -12.83 -3.59
N PRO A 64 -8.44 -12.60 -2.44
CA PRO A 64 -9.40 -11.50 -2.28
C PRO A 64 -8.80 -10.11 -2.53
N ALA A 65 -7.50 -9.90 -2.38
CA ALA A 65 -6.86 -8.61 -2.64
C ALA A 65 -6.95 -8.15 -4.10
N ALA A 66 -7.07 -9.10 -5.05
CA ALA A 66 -7.28 -8.79 -6.46
C ALA A 66 -8.67 -8.19 -6.76
N ASN A 67 -9.61 -8.29 -5.80
CA ASN A 67 -10.99 -7.85 -5.96
C ASN A 67 -11.34 -6.63 -5.10
N LEU A 68 -10.38 -6.05 -4.39
CA LEU A 68 -10.62 -4.82 -3.62
C LEU A 68 -11.07 -3.70 -4.55
N ALA A 69 -12.06 -2.93 -4.11
CA ALA A 69 -12.47 -1.73 -4.82
C ALA A 69 -11.40 -0.61 -4.65
N PRO A 70 -11.23 0.28 -5.64
CA PRO A 70 -10.51 1.52 -5.44
C PRO A 70 -11.18 2.37 -4.36
N SER A 71 -10.39 3.06 -3.54
CA SER A 71 -10.90 4.06 -2.61
C SER A 71 -11.51 5.24 -3.40
N PRO A 72 -12.64 5.83 -2.98
CA PRO A 72 -13.24 6.94 -3.70
C PRO A 72 -12.27 8.12 -3.88
N GLY A 73 -12.01 8.49 -5.14
CA GLY A 73 -11.14 9.63 -5.47
C GLY A 73 -9.64 9.34 -5.47
N SER A 74 -9.21 8.11 -5.17
CA SER A 74 -7.79 7.76 -5.06
C SER A 74 -7.04 7.84 -6.39
N GLN A 75 -7.71 7.58 -7.53
CA GLN A 75 -7.08 7.75 -8.84
C GLN A 75 -6.74 9.22 -9.10
N GLN A 76 -7.69 10.13 -8.84
CA GLN A 76 -7.49 11.56 -9.00
C GLN A 76 -6.43 12.09 -8.02
N PHE A 77 -6.45 11.57 -6.80
CA PHE A 77 -5.43 11.87 -5.80
C PHE A 77 -4.03 11.48 -6.30
N LEU A 78 -3.79 10.22 -6.68
CA LEU A 78 -2.47 9.78 -7.14
C LEU A 78 -2.01 10.56 -8.38
N ALA A 79 -2.91 10.75 -9.35
CA ALA A 79 -2.61 11.54 -10.55
C ALA A 79 -2.26 13.00 -10.22
N GLY A 80 -2.96 13.62 -9.26
CA GLY A 80 -2.67 14.97 -8.79
C GLY A 80 -1.31 15.07 -8.11
N VAL A 81 -0.95 14.10 -7.26
CA VAL A 81 0.34 14.05 -6.58
C VAL A 81 1.48 13.85 -7.58
N ILE A 82 1.33 12.93 -8.54
CA ILE A 82 2.30 12.73 -9.64
C ILE A 82 2.46 14.01 -10.47
N THR A 83 1.36 14.68 -10.79
CA THR A 83 1.40 15.95 -11.55
C THR A 83 2.13 17.05 -10.79
N LEU A 84 1.97 17.10 -9.46
CA LEU A 84 2.57 18.12 -8.62
C LEU A 84 4.07 17.88 -8.35
N LEU A 85 4.45 16.63 -8.10
CA LEU A 85 5.79 16.27 -7.61
C LEU A 85 6.70 15.68 -8.69
N GLY A 86 6.15 15.20 -9.81
CA GLY A 86 6.86 14.35 -10.75
C GLY A 86 6.81 12.88 -10.32
N GLY A 87 6.66 11.97 -11.29
CA GLY A 87 6.47 10.54 -11.01
C GLY A 87 7.65 9.89 -10.29
N GLU A 88 8.86 10.39 -10.48
CA GLU A 88 10.09 9.92 -9.82
C GLU A 88 10.16 10.29 -8.33
N ASN A 89 9.27 11.16 -7.85
CA ASN A 89 9.20 11.59 -6.46
C ASN A 89 8.00 10.99 -5.71
N VAL A 90 7.26 10.08 -6.36
CA VAL A 90 6.09 9.39 -5.80
C VAL A 90 6.35 7.89 -5.83
N HIS A 91 6.26 7.26 -4.67
CA HIS A 91 6.42 5.81 -4.53
C HIS A 91 5.20 5.21 -3.83
N ILE A 92 4.61 4.17 -4.42
CA ILE A 92 3.69 3.30 -3.68
C ILE A 92 4.53 2.37 -2.82
N VAL A 93 4.30 2.33 -1.51
CA VAL A 93 5.05 1.48 -0.57
C VAL A 93 4.08 0.58 0.16
N THR A 94 4.22 -0.74 0.01
CA THR A 94 3.20 -1.69 0.49
C THR A 94 3.82 -2.89 1.18
N ALA A 95 3.12 -3.40 2.21
CA ALA A 95 3.44 -4.63 2.93
C ALA A 95 2.87 -5.89 2.26
N ARG A 96 2.39 -5.79 1.03
CA ARG A 96 2.09 -6.97 0.23
C ARG A 96 3.37 -7.77 -0.04
N PRO A 97 3.31 -9.12 -0.04
CA PRO A 97 4.45 -9.95 -0.43
C PRO A 97 4.96 -9.60 -1.82
N ARG A 98 6.27 -9.72 -2.06
CA ARG A 98 6.89 -9.40 -3.35
C ARG A 98 6.33 -10.25 -4.49
N GLU A 99 5.91 -11.46 -4.19
CA GLU A 99 5.28 -12.43 -5.10
C GLU A 99 3.96 -11.91 -5.68
N SER A 100 3.30 -10.97 -4.98
CA SER A 100 2.05 -10.36 -5.42
C SER A 100 2.24 -9.23 -6.44
N ALA A 101 3.48 -8.95 -6.87
CA ALA A 101 3.79 -7.77 -7.66
C ALA A 101 3.11 -7.73 -9.03
N VAL A 102 2.90 -8.89 -9.67
CA VAL A 102 2.15 -8.96 -10.94
C VAL A 102 0.67 -8.60 -10.70
N MET A 103 0.02 -9.30 -9.77
CA MET A 103 -1.39 -9.03 -9.40
C MET A 103 -1.61 -7.57 -9.00
N THR A 104 -0.70 -6.99 -8.22
CA THR A 104 -0.81 -5.60 -7.76
C THR A 104 -0.70 -4.60 -8.92
N ARG A 105 0.22 -4.82 -9.86
CA ARG A 105 0.33 -3.97 -11.05
C ARG A 105 -0.88 -4.11 -11.97
N ASP A 106 -1.36 -5.33 -12.17
CA ASP A 106 -2.55 -5.61 -12.97
C ASP A 106 -3.77 -4.92 -12.36
N TRP A 107 -3.93 -5.01 -11.03
CA TRP A 107 -5.01 -4.31 -10.31
C TRP A 107 -4.94 -2.79 -10.50
N LEU A 108 -3.76 -2.18 -10.34
CA LEU A 108 -3.58 -0.73 -10.55
C LEU A 108 -3.93 -0.32 -11.98
N SER A 109 -3.44 -1.08 -12.98
CA SER A 109 -3.71 -0.82 -14.39
C SER A 109 -5.19 -0.95 -14.73
N SER A 110 -5.83 -2.05 -14.33
CA SER A 110 -7.25 -2.31 -14.58
C SER A 110 -8.18 -1.29 -13.91
N ASN A 111 -7.73 -0.66 -12.82
CA ASN A 111 -8.49 0.39 -12.13
C ASN A 111 -8.11 1.82 -12.57
N GLY A 112 -7.30 1.96 -13.63
CA GLY A 112 -7.01 3.25 -14.27
C GLY A 112 -6.00 4.12 -13.55
N TYR A 113 -5.16 3.55 -12.69
CA TYR A 113 -4.06 4.29 -12.05
C TYR A 113 -2.92 4.55 -13.04
N LEU A 114 -2.29 5.72 -12.92
CA LEU A 114 -1.08 6.03 -13.67
C LEU A 114 0.09 5.15 -13.18
N PRO A 115 1.04 4.80 -14.06
CA PRO A 115 2.24 4.08 -13.66
C PRO A 115 3.01 4.84 -12.57
N CYS A 116 3.39 4.12 -11.52
CA CYS A 116 4.14 4.62 -10.39
C CYS A 116 5.05 3.50 -9.86
N ASP A 117 6.21 3.85 -9.30
CA ASP A 117 7.11 2.87 -8.70
C ASP A 117 6.47 2.25 -7.46
N ILE A 118 6.51 0.91 -7.37
CA ILE A 118 5.94 0.14 -6.27
C ILE A 118 7.05 -0.58 -5.52
N LEU A 119 7.17 -0.29 -4.23
CA LEU A 119 8.15 -0.85 -3.32
C LEU A 119 7.44 -1.85 -2.38
N PHE A 120 7.76 -3.13 -2.52
CA PHE A 120 7.20 -4.23 -1.71
C PHE A 120 8.12 -4.51 -0.52
N THR A 121 7.63 -4.29 0.71
CA THR A 121 8.42 -4.39 1.93
C THR A 121 7.53 -4.44 3.18
N ASP A 122 7.93 -5.25 4.17
CA ASP A 122 7.34 -5.20 5.51
C ASP A 122 7.88 -4.00 6.33
N ASP A 123 9.09 -3.52 6.01
CA ASP A 123 9.69 -2.32 6.60
C ASP A 123 9.50 -1.12 5.68
N LYS A 124 8.27 -0.57 5.68
CA LYS A 124 7.91 0.57 4.83
C LYS A 124 8.74 1.81 5.14
N THR A 125 8.92 2.13 6.44
CA THR A 125 9.61 3.35 6.85
C THR A 125 11.08 3.35 6.41
N SER A 126 11.83 2.27 6.64
CA SER A 126 13.23 2.23 6.23
C SER A 126 13.37 2.31 4.71
N VAL A 127 12.53 1.58 3.97
CA VAL A 127 12.56 1.61 2.49
C VAL A 127 12.19 2.98 1.95
N ALA A 128 11.12 3.60 2.44
CA ALA A 128 10.75 4.94 2.02
C ALA A 128 11.85 5.97 2.31
N ARG A 129 12.51 5.90 3.47
CA ARG A 129 13.67 6.76 3.80
C ARG A 129 14.86 6.53 2.88
N MET A 130 15.17 5.27 2.52
CA MET A 130 16.22 4.96 1.55
C MET A 130 15.94 5.56 0.16
N HIS A 131 14.67 5.75 -0.19
CA HIS A 131 14.23 6.42 -1.41
C HIS A 131 14.11 7.95 -1.27
N GLY A 132 14.44 8.49 -0.09
CA GLY A 132 14.42 9.92 0.20
C GLY A 132 13.03 10.48 0.51
N CYS A 133 12.03 9.63 0.76
CA CYS A 133 10.70 10.08 1.16
C CYS A 133 10.76 10.77 2.52
N GLY A 134 10.36 12.04 2.55
CA GLY A 134 10.18 12.81 3.78
C GLY A 134 8.72 12.86 4.26
N TYR A 135 7.79 12.37 3.44
CA TYR A 135 6.35 12.38 3.71
C TYR A 135 5.73 11.03 3.40
N ALA A 136 4.63 10.70 4.08
CA ALA A 136 3.86 9.50 3.81
C ALA A 136 2.35 9.72 3.92
N VAL A 137 1.59 8.94 3.16
CA VAL A 137 0.14 8.76 3.32
C VAL A 137 -0.10 7.30 3.71
N GLU A 138 -0.60 7.07 4.92
CA GLU A 138 -0.82 5.74 5.51
C GLU A 138 -2.18 5.72 6.22
N ASP A 139 -2.84 4.57 6.19
CA ASP A 139 -4.05 4.27 6.98
C ASP A 139 -3.71 3.72 8.38
N SER A 140 -2.49 3.19 8.55
CA SER A 140 -1.93 2.71 9.82
C SER A 140 -1.28 3.84 10.63
N GLU A 141 -1.87 4.16 11.79
CA GLU A 141 -1.30 5.17 12.71
C GLU A 141 0.13 4.80 13.16
N ARG A 142 0.41 3.51 13.36
CA ARG A 142 1.75 3.04 13.73
C ARG A 142 2.77 3.36 12.64
N HIS A 143 2.44 3.11 11.37
CA HIS A 143 3.34 3.45 10.26
C HIS A 143 3.47 4.96 10.11
N ALA A 144 2.36 5.70 10.16
CA ALA A 144 2.37 7.16 10.05
C ALA A 144 3.31 7.83 11.07
N ARG A 145 3.28 7.37 12.34
CA ARG A 145 4.16 7.90 13.40
C ARG A 145 5.65 7.64 13.17
N ASN A 146 6.01 6.63 12.38
CA ASN A 146 7.41 6.34 12.08
C ASN A 146 8.01 7.26 11.00
N TYR A 147 7.18 8.03 10.29
CA TYR A 147 7.62 9.01 9.30
C TYR A 147 7.82 10.42 9.88
N ALA A 148 7.29 10.71 11.06
CA ALA A 148 7.38 11.99 11.75
C ALA A 148 8.71 12.20 12.51
#